data_AF-A0A382LFT9-F1
#
_entry.id   AF-A0A382LFT9-F1
#
_cell.length_a   1.000
_cell.length_b   1.000
_cell.length_c   1.000
_cell.angle_alpha   90.00
_cell.angle_beta   90.00
_cell.angle_gamma   90.00
#
_symmetry.space_group_name_H-M   'P 1'
#
loop_
_entity.id
_entity.type
_entity.pdbx_description
1 polymer ?
#
loop_
_entity_poly.entity_id
_entity_poly.type
_entity_poly.pdbx_seq_one_letter_code
_entity_poly.pdbx_strand_id
1 'polypeptide(L)'
;MINRITLLLFIGLAWGESIDIDNNIVRYNPRENSFINNDSLQADLKVSEFIATLQDSSAMLRGDIIKKVLYNINKYNKKKNEYFLLKKRYNTGIETEDGLGRKVIESNYLINNSEAWYMGALLVIVLPAAPWLREMQKQQEIDREMENKSYYSGDGANPEFYEGMVTLGIKPGIIIGIIGYLGSQIKLGEKEYFIEHTIIQEPKLSDALSKEEITLLILAYNSLVDE
;
A
#
# COMPACT_ATOMS: atom_id res chain seq x y z
N MET A 1 -71.02 -23.24 22.97
CA MET A 1 -70.49 -24.23 22.00
C MET A 1 -68.99 -23.99 21.86
N ILE A 2 -68.24 -25.07 21.70
CA ILE A 2 -66.81 -25.25 21.98
C ILE A 2 -65.87 -24.64 20.92
N ASN A 3 -64.60 -24.45 21.33
CA ASN A 3 -63.32 -24.29 20.61
C ASN A 3 -62.84 -22.86 20.30
N ARG A 4 -61.55 -22.50 20.36
CA ARG A 4 -60.28 -22.93 20.98
C ARG A 4 -59.19 -22.16 20.17
N ILE A 5 -58.16 -21.65 20.86
CA ILE A 5 -56.77 -21.43 20.40
C ILE A 5 -56.51 -20.15 19.55
N THR A 6 -55.91 -19.08 20.10
CA THR A 6 -54.47 -18.74 20.29
C THR A 6 -53.75 -18.17 19.05
N LEU A 7 -53.25 -16.92 19.12
CA LEU A 7 -51.86 -16.45 18.86
C LEU A 7 -51.85 -14.90 18.84
N LEU A 8 -51.44 -14.20 19.91
CA LEU A 8 -50.09 -13.68 20.21
C LEU A 8 -49.52 -12.62 19.24
N LEU A 9 -49.13 -11.49 19.87
CA LEU A 9 -48.08 -10.52 19.54
C LEU A 9 -48.31 -9.51 18.40
N PHE A 10 -48.64 -8.27 18.78
CA PHE A 10 -47.85 -7.08 18.42
C PHE A 10 -47.93 -6.07 19.58
N ILE A 11 -46.92 -6.07 20.45
CA ILE A 11 -46.69 -5.00 21.43
C ILE A 11 -45.69 -4.03 20.80
N GLY A 12 -46.09 -2.77 20.70
CA GLY A 12 -45.21 -1.60 20.84
C GLY A 12 -44.22 -1.32 19.70
N LEU A 13 -44.67 -0.58 18.68
CA LEU A 13 -43.81 0.36 17.95
C LEU A 13 -44.57 1.67 17.79
N ALA A 14 -44.82 2.32 18.94
CA ALA A 14 -45.19 3.71 19.00
C ALA A 14 -44.06 4.38 19.80
N TRP A 15 -43.31 5.24 19.10
CA TRP A 15 -42.36 6.21 19.67
C TRP A 15 -41.08 5.62 20.27
N GLY A 16 -40.12 5.47 19.38
CA GLY A 16 -38.70 5.58 19.67
C GLY A 16 -38.04 5.90 18.34
N GLU A 17 -37.90 7.18 17.99
CA GLU A 17 -36.77 7.56 17.16
C GLU A 17 -35.54 7.00 17.88
N SER A 18 -34.94 5.95 17.33
CA SER A 18 -33.55 5.65 17.66
C SER A 18 -32.79 6.87 17.16
N ILE A 19 -32.46 7.72 18.11
CA ILE A 19 -31.46 8.74 18.01
C ILE A 19 -30.19 8.05 17.44
N ASP A 20 -29.95 8.14 16.14
CA ASP A 20 -28.67 7.80 15.53
C ASP A 20 -27.71 8.95 15.87
N ILE A 21 -27.01 8.82 17.01
CA ILE A 21 -25.94 9.74 17.42
C ILE A 21 -24.58 9.13 17.07
N ASP A 22 -23.92 9.80 16.14
CA ASP A 22 -22.50 10.23 16.15
C ASP A 22 -21.38 9.20 16.42
N ASN A 23 -21.03 8.40 15.42
CA ASN A 23 -19.71 7.74 15.33
C ASN A 23 -18.66 8.63 14.62
N ASN A 24 -18.56 9.90 15.01
CA ASN A 24 -17.66 10.84 14.34
C ASN A 24 -16.34 11.03 15.09
N ILE A 25 -15.22 10.92 14.37
CA ILE A 25 -13.90 11.27 14.90
C ILE A 25 -13.79 12.78 14.96
N VAL A 26 -13.49 13.30 16.15
CA VAL A 26 -13.38 14.75 16.38
C VAL A 26 -11.97 15.24 16.10
N ARG A 27 -10.96 14.51 16.57
CA ARG A 27 -9.55 14.91 16.44
C ARG A 27 -8.58 13.75 16.65
N TYR A 28 -7.38 13.95 16.14
CA TYR A 28 -6.22 13.11 16.43
C TYR A 28 -5.54 13.54 17.74
N ASN A 29 -5.14 12.58 18.58
CA ASN A 29 -4.32 12.75 19.77
C ASN A 29 -2.87 12.33 19.50
N PRO A 30 -1.93 13.28 19.31
CA PRO A 30 -0.53 12.95 19.04
C PRO A 30 0.20 12.31 20.23
N ARG A 31 -0.31 12.42 21.46
CA ARG A 31 0.36 11.81 22.62
C ARG A 31 0.17 10.30 22.60
N GLU A 32 -1.06 9.86 22.39
CA GLU A 32 -1.48 8.45 22.43
C GLU A 32 -1.48 7.79 21.05
N ASN A 33 -1.28 8.58 19.98
CA ASN A 33 -1.35 8.10 18.60
C ASN A 33 -2.70 7.41 18.30
N SER A 34 -3.78 8.06 18.73
CA SER A 34 -5.16 7.61 18.62
C SER A 34 -6.06 8.73 18.08
N PHE A 35 -7.27 8.36 17.69
CA PHE A 35 -8.34 9.27 17.30
C PHE A 35 -9.42 9.28 18.37
N ILE A 36 -9.82 10.47 18.77
CA ILE A 36 -10.83 10.69 19.81
C ILE A 36 -12.20 10.75 19.12
N ASN A 37 -13.12 9.91 19.59
CA ASN A 37 -14.51 9.89 19.15
C ASN A 37 -15.32 11.00 19.82
N ASN A 38 -16.41 11.40 19.17
CA ASN A 38 -17.32 12.42 19.68
C ASN A 38 -18.05 11.93 20.94
N ASP A 39 -18.39 10.65 21.00
CA ASP A 39 -18.93 10.02 22.20
C ASP A 39 -17.80 9.65 23.17
N SER A 40 -17.77 10.33 24.32
CA SER A 40 -16.81 10.09 25.41
C SER A 40 -16.87 8.69 26.03
N LEU A 41 -17.94 7.93 25.76
CA LEU A 41 -18.10 6.54 26.20
C LEU A 41 -17.47 5.53 25.23
N GLN A 42 -17.15 5.96 24.00
CA GLN A 42 -16.48 5.11 23.02
C GLN A 42 -14.96 5.14 23.23
N ALA A 43 -14.35 3.97 23.09
CA ALA A 43 -12.90 3.85 23.14
C ALA A 43 -12.26 4.62 21.99
N ASP A 44 -11.13 5.27 22.27
CA ASP A 44 -10.29 5.91 21.27
C ASP A 44 -9.91 4.92 20.15
N LEU A 45 -10.08 5.37 18.90
CA LEU A 45 -9.78 4.57 17.72
C LEU A 45 -8.28 4.57 17.44
N LYS A 46 -7.67 3.40 17.29
CA LYS A 46 -6.23 3.31 17.00
C LYS A 46 -5.94 3.74 15.57
N VAL A 47 -4.78 4.36 15.35
CA VAL A 47 -4.34 4.74 13.98
C VAL A 47 -4.29 3.54 13.03
N SER A 48 -3.94 2.34 13.50
CA SER A 48 -3.95 1.14 12.67
C SER A 48 -5.35 0.77 12.16
N GLU A 49 -6.35 0.88 13.04
CA GLU A 49 -7.75 0.56 12.71
C GLU A 49 -8.32 1.63 11.78
N PHE A 50 -8.11 2.90 12.10
CA PHE A 50 -8.48 4.04 11.27
C PHE A 50 -7.92 3.95 9.84
N ILE A 51 -6.61 3.69 9.70
CA ILE A 51 -5.95 3.60 8.39
C ILE A 51 -6.46 2.39 7.62
N ALA A 52 -6.69 1.24 8.28
CA ALA A 52 -7.24 0.05 7.63
C ALA A 52 -8.64 0.31 7.06
N THR A 53 -9.54 0.90 7.87
CA THR A 53 -10.89 1.27 7.42
C THR A 53 -10.85 2.24 6.24
N LEU A 54 -10.02 3.29 6.30
CA LEU A 54 -9.87 4.20 5.16
C LEU A 54 -9.32 3.50 3.93
N GLN A 55 -8.38 2.58 4.09
CA GLN A 55 -7.79 1.88 2.96
C GLN A 55 -8.82 0.97 2.28
N ASP A 56 -9.60 0.22 3.06
CA ASP A 56 -10.62 -0.72 2.56
C ASP A 56 -11.82 0.01 1.93
N SER A 57 -12.24 1.13 2.52
CA SER A 57 -13.43 1.87 2.08
C SER A 57 -13.12 3.08 1.17
N SER A 58 -11.83 3.36 0.89
CA SER A 58 -11.43 4.54 0.11
C SER A 58 -12.07 4.62 -1.28
N ALA A 59 -12.45 3.49 -1.88
CA ALA A 59 -13.10 3.44 -3.19
C ALA A 59 -14.48 4.12 -3.22
N MET A 60 -15.11 4.31 -2.06
CA MET A 60 -16.41 4.98 -1.92
C MET A 60 -16.27 6.51 -1.89
N LEU A 61 -15.05 7.03 -1.69
CA LEU A 61 -14.79 8.47 -1.70
C LEU A 61 -14.86 9.05 -3.12
N ARG A 62 -15.14 10.35 -3.24
CA ARG A 62 -15.24 11.00 -4.56
C ARG A 62 -13.89 11.47 -5.12
N GLY A 63 -13.62 11.11 -6.38
CA GLY A 63 -12.65 11.79 -7.25
C GLY A 63 -11.26 12.00 -6.67
N ASP A 64 -10.79 13.26 -6.64
CA ASP A 64 -9.44 13.62 -6.20
C ASP A 64 -9.19 13.43 -4.69
N ILE A 65 -10.25 13.26 -3.89
CA ILE A 65 -10.12 12.95 -2.45
C ILE A 65 -9.50 11.56 -2.27
N ILE A 66 -9.92 10.56 -3.08
CA ILE A 66 -9.35 9.20 -3.04
C ILE A 66 -7.83 9.26 -3.19
N LYS A 67 -7.35 9.99 -4.21
CA LYS A 67 -5.91 10.08 -4.51
C LYS A 67 -5.13 10.68 -3.33
N LYS A 68 -5.68 11.72 -2.69
CA LYS A 68 -5.04 12.38 -1.53
C LYS A 68 -5.05 11.48 -0.30
N VAL A 69 -6.16 10.79 -0.04
CA VAL A 69 -6.27 9.83 1.07
C VAL A 69 -5.28 8.68 0.89
N LEU A 70 -5.27 8.02 -0.27
CA LEU A 70 -4.34 6.94 -0.57
C LEU A 70 -2.88 7.39 -0.53
N TYR A 71 -2.57 8.60 -1.02
CA TYR A 71 -1.24 9.17 -0.94
C TYR A 71 -0.78 9.35 0.52
N ASN A 72 -1.62 9.91 1.38
CA ASN A 72 -1.30 10.12 2.80
C ASN A 72 -1.17 8.79 3.57
N ILE A 73 -2.06 7.83 3.30
CA ILE A 73 -1.96 6.47 3.85
C ILE A 73 -0.63 5.83 3.44
N ASN A 74 -0.25 5.91 2.17
CA ASN A 74 1.02 5.38 1.67
C ASN A 74 2.23 6.07 2.29
N LYS A 75 2.18 7.38 2.50
CA LYS A 75 3.23 8.16 3.17
C LYS A 75 3.46 7.68 4.61
N TYR A 76 2.38 7.44 5.36
CA TYR A 76 2.46 6.85 6.71
C TYR A 76 2.96 5.40 6.69
N ASN A 77 2.40 4.56 5.81
CA ASN A 77 2.79 3.15 5.68
C ASN A 77 4.28 2.99 5.32
N LYS A 78 4.82 3.87 4.46
CA LYS A 78 6.25 3.89 4.16
C LYS A 78 7.10 4.12 5.41
N LYS A 79 6.76 5.12 6.23
CA LYS A 79 7.48 5.41 7.48
C LYS A 79 7.35 4.26 8.48
N LYS A 80 6.19 3.60 8.54
CA LYS A 80 5.97 2.41 9.37
C LYS A 80 6.83 1.23 8.91
N ASN A 81 6.95 1.00 7.60
CA ASN A 81 7.81 -0.04 7.03
C ASN A 81 9.29 0.22 7.31
N GLU A 82 9.75 1.47 7.17
CA GLU A 82 11.11 1.88 7.55
C GLU A 82 11.41 1.57 9.03
N TYR A 83 10.46 1.88 9.93
CA TYR A 83 10.55 1.52 11.35
C TYR A 83 10.64 0.00 11.54
N PHE A 84 9.79 -0.79 10.90
CA PHE A 84 9.84 -2.25 11.06
C PHE A 84 11.15 -2.86 10.58
N LEU A 85 11.71 -2.36 9.47
CA LEU A 85 13.03 -2.78 8.99
C LEU A 85 14.12 -2.43 10.00
N LEU A 86 14.10 -1.21 10.54
CA LEU A 86 15.04 -0.78 11.56
C LEU A 86 14.92 -1.61 12.85
N LYS A 87 13.69 -1.85 13.33
CA LYS A 87 13.42 -2.68 14.51
C LYS A 87 13.89 -4.12 14.30
N LYS A 88 13.68 -4.68 13.11
CA LYS A 88 14.17 -6.03 12.76
C LYS A 88 15.69 -6.09 12.85
N ARG A 89 16.41 -5.11 12.29
CA ARG A 89 17.87 -5.00 12.38
C ARG A 89 18.36 -4.86 13.82
N TYR A 90 17.73 -3.96 14.58
CA TYR A 90 18.02 -3.77 15.99
C TYR A 90 17.85 -5.07 16.80
N ASN A 91 16.77 -5.82 16.56
CA ASN A 91 16.53 -7.09 17.26
C ASN A 91 17.58 -8.17 16.95
N THR A 92 18.25 -8.11 15.79
CA THR A 92 19.37 -9.01 15.45
C THR A 92 20.70 -8.59 16.06
N GLY A 93 20.79 -7.37 16.59
CA GLY A 93 22.00 -6.85 17.21
C GLY A 93 22.26 -7.37 18.61
N ILE A 94 23.50 -7.22 19.05
CA ILE A 94 23.98 -7.56 20.38
C ILE A 94 23.98 -6.28 21.23
N GLU A 95 23.45 -6.38 22.46
CA GLU A 95 23.44 -5.27 23.42
C GLU A 95 24.86 -4.75 23.68
N THR A 96 25.02 -3.42 23.71
CA THR A 96 26.30 -2.81 24.05
C THR A 96 26.56 -2.86 25.56
N GLU A 97 27.83 -2.85 25.96
CA GLU A 97 28.24 -2.90 27.36
C GLU A 97 27.70 -1.72 28.19
N ASP A 98 27.53 -0.56 27.55
CA ASP A 98 26.96 0.65 28.16
C ASP A 98 25.42 0.65 28.22
N GLY A 99 24.76 -0.35 27.62
CA GLY A 99 23.31 -0.46 27.57
C GLY A 99 22.60 0.67 26.80
N LEU A 100 23.32 1.45 26.00
CA LEU A 100 22.76 2.58 25.24
C LEU A 100 22.09 2.15 23.93
N GLY A 101 22.40 0.94 23.44
CA GLY A 101 21.87 0.44 22.20
C GLY A 101 22.34 -0.96 21.85
N ARG A 102 22.26 -1.28 20.56
CA ARG A 102 22.70 -2.56 20.01
C ARG A 102 23.67 -2.36 18.86
N LYS A 103 24.73 -3.17 18.85
CA LYS A 103 25.64 -3.33 17.71
C LYS A 103 25.05 -4.37 16.77
N VAL A 104 24.85 -3.98 15.52
CA VAL A 104 24.35 -4.87 14.47
C VAL A 104 25.48 -5.10 13.47
N ILE A 105 25.66 -6.37 13.10
CA ILE A 105 26.64 -6.79 12.09
C ILE A 105 25.86 -7.26 10.88
N GLU A 106 25.94 -6.54 9.77
CA GLU A 106 25.34 -6.96 8.51
C GLU A 106 26.41 -7.43 7.54
N SER A 107 26.12 -8.54 6.85
CA SER A 107 26.93 -8.96 5.71
C SER A 107 26.68 -8.01 4.54
N ASN A 108 27.76 -7.46 4.01
CA ASN A 108 27.76 -6.66 2.80
C ASN A 108 28.02 -7.59 1.62
N TYR A 109 27.12 -7.62 0.65
CA TYR A 109 27.25 -8.38 -0.59
C TYR A 109 27.64 -7.46 -1.74
N LEU A 110 28.21 -8.02 -2.80
CA LEU A 110 28.56 -7.27 -4.02
C LEU A 110 27.33 -6.54 -4.58
N ILE A 111 26.15 -7.14 -4.42
CA ILE A 111 24.85 -6.54 -4.71
C ILE A 111 23.96 -6.72 -3.48
N ASN A 112 23.82 -5.68 -2.67
CA ASN A 112 22.97 -5.71 -1.46
C ASN A 112 21.47 -5.59 -1.75
N ASN A 113 21.10 -4.98 -2.87
CA ASN A 113 19.71 -4.78 -3.25
C ASN A 113 19.44 -5.48 -4.58
N SER A 114 19.21 -6.78 -4.51
CA SER A 114 18.89 -7.60 -5.68
C SER A 114 17.59 -7.17 -6.34
N GLU A 115 16.60 -6.71 -5.57
CA GLU A 115 15.30 -6.25 -6.09
C GLU A 115 15.45 -5.06 -7.03
N ALA A 116 16.20 -4.02 -6.64
CA ALA A 116 16.46 -2.87 -7.50
C ALA A 116 17.20 -3.28 -8.79
N TRP A 117 18.08 -4.29 -8.71
CA TRP A 117 18.73 -4.86 -9.88
C TRP A 117 17.80 -5.65 -10.79
N TYR A 118 16.88 -6.44 -10.25
CA TYR A 118 15.87 -7.11 -11.05
C TYR A 118 14.92 -6.11 -11.71
N MET A 119 14.57 -5.01 -11.03
CA MET A 119 13.81 -3.91 -11.63
C MET A 119 14.56 -3.23 -12.76
N GLY A 120 15.87 -2.99 -12.59
CA GLY A 120 16.73 -2.48 -13.67
C GLY A 120 16.78 -3.41 -14.87
N ALA A 121 16.96 -4.72 -14.64
CA ALA A 121 16.92 -5.74 -15.68
C ALA A 121 15.59 -5.72 -16.43
N LEU A 122 14.46 -5.65 -15.70
CA LEU A 122 13.13 -5.59 -16.29
C LEU A 122 12.95 -4.34 -17.19
N LEU A 123 13.41 -3.17 -16.74
CA LEU A 123 13.34 -1.94 -17.54
C LEU A 123 14.15 -2.06 -18.84
N VAL A 124 15.32 -2.68 -18.80
CA VAL A 124 16.15 -2.95 -19.98
C VAL A 124 15.45 -3.88 -20.97
N ILE A 125 14.62 -4.81 -20.49
CA ILE A 125 13.81 -5.70 -21.34
C ILE A 125 12.61 -4.94 -21.93
N VAL A 126 11.84 -4.26 -21.07
CA VAL A 126 10.52 -3.72 -21.41
C VAL A 126 10.61 -2.46 -22.26
N LEU A 127 11.55 -1.55 -21.97
CA LEU A 127 11.62 -0.28 -22.69
C LEU A 127 11.86 -0.47 -24.20
N PRO A 128 12.82 -1.31 -24.65
CA PRO A 128 12.99 -1.60 -26.07
C PRO A 128 11.84 -2.41 -26.68
N ALA A 129 11.15 -3.23 -25.88
CA ALA A 129 10.02 -4.03 -26.34
C ALA A 129 8.69 -3.25 -26.41
N ALA A 130 8.61 -2.05 -25.81
CA ALA A 130 7.37 -1.27 -25.73
C ALA A 130 6.73 -0.96 -27.09
N PRO A 131 7.48 -0.58 -28.16
CA PRO A 131 6.90 -0.37 -29.48
C PRO A 131 6.30 -1.67 -30.06
N TRP A 132 7.01 -2.79 -29.93
CA TRP A 132 6.54 -4.09 -30.37
C TRP A 132 5.26 -4.52 -29.62
N LEU A 133 5.22 -4.33 -28.30
CA LEU A 133 4.03 -4.63 -27.48
C LEU A 133 2.81 -3.81 -27.90
N ARG A 134 3.00 -2.53 -28.25
CA ARG A 134 1.90 -1.68 -28.76
C ARG A 134 1.39 -2.17 -30.11
N GLU A 135 2.28 -2.50 -31.03
CA GLU A 135 1.89 -3.05 -32.34
C GLU A 135 1.21 -4.42 -32.20
N MET A 136 1.66 -5.28 -31.29
CA MET A 136 0.99 -6.55 -30.99
C MET A 136 -0.41 -6.35 -30.40
N GLN A 137 -0.59 -5.38 -29.49
CA GLN A 137 -1.92 -5.04 -28.97
C GLN A 137 -2.85 -4.54 -30.07
N LYS A 138 -2.33 -3.69 -30.97
CA LYS A 138 -3.06 -3.21 -32.14
C LYS A 138 -3.45 -4.35 -33.07
N GLN A 139 -2.54 -5.29 -33.35
CA GLN A 139 -2.84 -6.48 -34.17
C GLN A 139 -3.96 -7.31 -33.54
N GLN A 140 -3.92 -7.53 -32.22
CA GLN A 140 -4.98 -8.28 -31.52
C GLN A 140 -6.34 -7.59 -31.59
N GLU A 141 -6.38 -6.26 -31.55
CA GLU A 141 -7.61 -5.49 -31.71
C GLU A 141 -8.17 -5.62 -33.13
N ILE A 142 -7.29 -5.52 -34.14
CA ILE A 142 -7.63 -5.74 -35.55
C ILE A 142 -8.22 -7.14 -35.75
N ASP A 143 -7.55 -8.17 -35.24
CA ASP A 143 -7.99 -9.56 -35.39
C ASP A 143 -9.39 -9.77 -34.77
N ARG A 144 -9.66 -9.18 -33.60
CA ARG A 144 -10.98 -9.22 -32.95
C ARG A 144 -12.05 -8.46 -33.72
N GLU A 145 -11.73 -7.32 -34.33
CA GLU A 145 -12.69 -6.58 -35.15
C GLU A 145 -13.01 -7.31 -36.44
N MET A 146 -12.00 -7.92 -37.07
CA MET A 146 -12.19 -8.73 -38.27
C MET A 146 -13.04 -9.98 -38.00
N GLU A 147 -12.87 -10.61 -36.84
CA GLU A 147 -13.72 -11.73 -36.39
C GLU A 147 -15.20 -11.30 -36.25
N ASN A 148 -15.45 -10.08 -35.79
CA ASN A 148 -16.82 -9.60 -35.52
C ASN A 148 -17.50 -8.86 -36.68
N LYS A 149 -16.73 -8.21 -37.57
CA LYS A 149 -17.26 -7.29 -38.60
C LYS A 149 -16.82 -7.62 -40.03
N SER A 150 -16.07 -8.71 -40.26
CA SER A 150 -15.56 -9.16 -41.57
C SER A 150 -14.65 -8.17 -42.32
N TYR A 151 -14.45 -6.96 -41.81
CA TYR A 151 -13.60 -5.92 -42.38
C TYR A 151 -13.11 -4.95 -41.30
N TYR A 152 -11.85 -4.53 -41.40
CA TYR A 152 -11.21 -3.51 -40.56
C TYR A 152 -10.73 -2.35 -41.44
N SER A 153 -11.06 -1.12 -41.07
CA SER A 153 -10.77 0.08 -41.87
C SER A 153 -9.71 1.01 -41.28
N GLY A 154 -8.99 0.58 -40.23
CA GLY A 154 -7.94 1.37 -39.58
C GLY A 154 -6.54 1.09 -40.14
N ASP A 155 -5.54 1.79 -39.61
CA ASP A 155 -4.13 1.53 -39.91
C ASP A 155 -3.75 0.10 -39.49
N GLY A 156 -3.03 -0.63 -40.34
CA GLY A 156 -2.50 -1.95 -40.01
C GLY A 156 -1.49 -1.91 -38.86
N ALA A 157 -1.29 -3.05 -38.20
CA ALA A 157 -0.20 -3.22 -37.24
C ALA A 157 1.03 -3.82 -37.93
N ASN A 158 2.22 -3.47 -37.46
CA ASN A 158 3.47 -4.03 -37.97
C ASN A 158 4.42 -4.42 -36.82
N PRO A 159 4.12 -5.50 -36.09
CA PRO A 159 4.98 -5.96 -35.00
C PRO A 159 6.35 -6.44 -35.51
N GLU A 160 6.44 -7.03 -36.69
CA GLU A 160 7.71 -7.57 -37.24
C GLU A 160 8.80 -6.51 -37.38
N PHE A 161 8.44 -5.27 -37.73
CA PHE A 161 9.38 -4.15 -37.81
C PHE A 161 10.11 -3.87 -36.48
N TYR A 162 9.46 -4.14 -35.34
CA TYR A 162 10.00 -3.87 -34.01
C TYR A 162 10.58 -5.11 -33.31
N GLU A 163 10.52 -6.29 -33.92
CA GLU A 163 11.00 -7.54 -33.32
C GLU A 163 12.50 -7.47 -32.97
N GLY A 164 13.30 -6.81 -33.81
CA GLY A 164 14.71 -6.56 -33.53
C GLY A 164 14.96 -5.79 -32.23
N MET A 165 14.09 -4.83 -31.88
CA MET A 165 14.21 -4.04 -30.64
C MET A 165 13.93 -4.86 -29.39
N VAL A 166 13.02 -5.85 -29.48
CA VAL A 166 12.74 -6.79 -28.39
C VAL A 166 14.01 -7.58 -28.03
N THR A 167 14.71 -8.09 -29.03
CA THR A 167 15.94 -8.88 -28.81
C THR A 167 17.09 -8.06 -28.21
N LEU A 168 17.14 -6.76 -28.51
CA LEU A 168 18.10 -5.81 -27.93
C LEU A 168 17.88 -5.60 -26.43
N GLY A 169 16.65 -5.75 -25.93
CA GLY A 169 16.34 -5.64 -24.50
C GLY A 169 16.48 -6.96 -23.74
N ILE A 170 15.96 -8.06 -24.31
CA ILE A 170 15.91 -9.38 -23.64
C ILE A 170 17.29 -9.90 -23.26
N LYS A 171 18.23 -9.96 -24.22
CA LYS A 171 19.56 -10.53 -24.00
C LYS A 171 20.33 -9.82 -22.88
N PRO A 172 20.53 -8.48 -22.91
CA PRO A 172 21.20 -7.79 -21.83
C PRO A 172 20.41 -7.82 -20.52
N GLY A 173 19.07 -7.76 -20.57
CA GLY A 173 18.24 -7.86 -19.37
C GLY A 173 18.44 -9.17 -18.61
N ILE A 174 18.48 -10.31 -19.32
CA ILE A 174 18.77 -11.62 -18.71
C ILE A 174 20.18 -11.62 -18.08
N ILE A 175 21.19 -11.09 -18.78
CA ILE A 175 22.57 -11.03 -18.27
C ILE A 175 22.63 -10.19 -16.98
N ILE A 176 21.97 -9.02 -16.97
CA ILE A 176 21.90 -8.16 -15.78
C ILE A 176 21.23 -8.91 -14.62
N GLY A 177 20.15 -9.65 -14.89
CA GLY A 177 19.49 -10.48 -13.87
C GLY A 177 20.40 -11.56 -13.28
N ILE A 178 21.19 -12.24 -14.11
CA ILE A 178 22.17 -13.25 -13.66
C ILE A 178 23.28 -12.60 -12.82
N ILE A 179 23.83 -11.48 -13.28
CA ILE A 179 24.83 -10.72 -12.52
C ILE A 179 24.25 -10.28 -11.17
N GLY A 180 22.99 -9.82 -11.17
CA GLY A 180 22.24 -9.48 -9.97
C GLY A 180 22.17 -10.62 -8.97
N TYR A 181 21.79 -11.80 -9.44
CA TYR A 181 21.75 -13.01 -8.63
C TYR A 181 23.14 -13.37 -8.07
N LEU A 182 24.15 -13.52 -8.93
CA LEU A 182 25.50 -13.91 -8.51
C LEU A 182 26.11 -12.91 -7.53
N GLY A 183 25.98 -11.61 -7.80
CA GLY A 183 26.52 -10.58 -6.91
C GLY A 183 25.79 -10.52 -5.55
N SER A 184 24.53 -10.94 -5.47
CA SER A 184 23.83 -11.05 -4.17
C SER A 184 24.36 -12.20 -3.29
N GLN A 185 25.10 -13.15 -3.87
CA GLN A 185 25.67 -14.29 -3.15
C GLN A 185 27.14 -14.04 -2.76
N ILE A 186 27.82 -13.09 -3.41
CA ILE A 186 29.23 -12.77 -3.13
C ILE A 186 29.30 -11.82 -1.94
N LYS A 187 29.65 -12.35 -0.76
CA LYS A 187 29.92 -11.54 0.45
C LYS A 187 31.26 -10.81 0.29
N LEU A 188 31.23 -9.48 0.38
CA LEU A 188 32.40 -8.61 0.33
C LEU A 188 32.99 -8.33 1.71
N GLY A 189 32.16 -8.40 2.76
CA GLY A 189 32.62 -8.15 4.11
C GLY A 189 31.46 -8.04 5.09
N GLU A 190 31.77 -7.54 6.27
CA GLU A 190 30.79 -7.23 7.31
C GLU A 190 30.86 -5.74 7.62
N LYS A 191 29.70 -5.14 7.80
CA LYS A 191 29.58 -3.76 8.23
C LYS A 191 28.93 -3.74 9.59
N GLU A 192 29.66 -3.20 10.55
CA GLU A 192 29.14 -2.95 11.89
C GLU A 192 28.48 -1.57 11.92
N TYR A 193 27.34 -1.49 12.58
CA TYR A 193 26.70 -0.23 12.88
C TYR A 193 25.97 -0.29 14.22
N PHE A 194 25.85 0.87 14.86
CA PHE A 194 25.24 1.03 16.16
C PHE A 194 23.84 1.61 16.01
N ILE A 195 22.87 1.03 16.72
CA ILE A 195 21.51 1.54 16.80
C ILE A 195 21.19 1.85 18.27
N GLU A 196 20.91 3.11 18.56
CA GLU A 196 20.47 3.56 19.88
C GLU A 196 19.04 3.11 20.19
N HIS A 197 18.78 2.80 21.46
CA HIS A 197 17.43 2.47 21.95
C HIS A 197 16.42 3.59 21.68
N THR A 198 16.87 4.84 21.81
CA THR A 198 16.08 6.07 21.65
C THR A 198 15.47 6.19 20.25
N ILE A 199 16.11 5.60 19.23
CA ILE A 199 15.68 5.69 17.82
C ILE A 199 14.59 4.64 17.52
N ILE A 200 14.46 3.57 18.32
CA ILE A 200 13.45 2.51 18.15
C ILE A 200 12.12 2.94 18.75
N GLN A 201 11.52 3.98 18.17
CA GLN A 201 10.19 4.45 18.52
C GLN A 201 9.24 4.24 17.34
N GLU A 202 8.07 3.66 17.63
CA GLU A 202 7.06 3.47 16.59
C GLU A 202 6.58 4.84 16.09
N PRO A 203 6.58 5.08 14.76
CA PRO A 203 6.24 6.38 14.22
C PRO A 203 4.77 6.69 14.48
N LYS A 204 4.52 7.90 14.95
CA LYS A 204 3.18 8.45 15.09
C LYS A 204 2.67 8.93 13.74
N LEU A 205 1.35 9.05 13.61
CA LEU A 205 0.74 9.61 12.40
C LEU A 205 1.26 11.04 12.13
N SER A 206 1.43 11.85 13.19
CA SER A 206 2.02 13.20 13.11
C SER A 206 3.47 13.25 12.68
N ASP A 207 4.20 12.14 12.80
CA ASP A 207 5.60 12.09 12.34
C ASP A 207 5.65 11.94 10.81
N ALA A 208 4.59 11.40 10.20
CA ALA A 208 4.49 11.21 8.76
C ALA A 208 3.69 12.30 8.06
N LEU A 209 2.66 12.84 8.73
CA LEU A 209 1.64 13.69 8.12
C LEU A 209 1.57 15.07 8.77
N SER A 210 1.29 16.10 7.95
CA SER A 210 0.96 17.44 8.44
C SER A 210 -0.42 17.46 9.11
N LYS A 211 -0.71 18.52 9.87
CA LYS A 211 -2.01 18.67 10.53
C LYS A 211 -3.16 18.73 9.51
N GLU A 212 -2.94 19.37 8.38
CA GLU A 212 -3.90 19.49 7.28
C GLU A 212 -4.14 18.12 6.62
N GLU A 213 -3.07 17.33 6.40
CA GLU A 213 -3.15 15.97 5.88
C GLU A 213 -3.96 15.06 6.83
N ILE A 214 -3.72 15.14 8.14
CA ILE A 214 -4.47 14.40 9.16
C ILE A 214 -5.95 14.83 9.19
N THR A 215 -6.21 16.14 9.12
CA THR A 215 -7.59 16.68 9.09
C THR A 215 -8.35 16.17 7.87
N LEU A 216 -7.70 16.12 6.71
CA LEU A 216 -8.29 15.54 5.50
C LEU A 216 -8.65 14.07 5.68
N LEU A 217 -7.78 13.28 6.34
CA LEU A 217 -8.09 11.87 6.61
C LEU A 217 -9.29 11.72 7.55
N ILE A 218 -9.39 12.55 8.59
CA ILE A 218 -10.54 12.54 9.52
C ILE A 218 -11.84 12.86 8.78
N LEU A 219 -11.84 13.91 7.95
CA LEU A 219 -13.02 14.28 7.15
C LEU A 219 -13.43 13.16 6.19
N ALA A 220 -12.46 12.50 5.55
CA ALA A 220 -12.72 11.37 4.67
C ALA A 220 -13.30 10.18 5.44
N TYR A 221 -12.78 9.88 6.64
CA TYR A 221 -13.29 8.79 7.47
C TYR A 221 -14.73 9.05 7.89
N ASN A 222 -15.02 10.24 8.43
CA ASN A 222 -16.37 10.59 8.87
C ASN A 222 -17.37 10.52 7.69
N SER A 223 -16.97 10.97 6.49
CA SER A 223 -17.83 10.85 5.30
C SER A 223 -18.15 9.41 4.87
N LEU A 224 -17.37 8.43 5.33
CA LEU A 224 -17.60 7.01 5.05
C LEU A 224 -18.44 6.32 6.13
N VAL A 225 -18.55 6.92 7.31
CA VAL A 225 -19.30 6.39 8.46
C VAL A 225 -20.70 7.01 8.54
N ASP A 226 -20.87 8.21 7.98
CA ASP A 226 -22.16 8.92 7.88
C ASP A 226 -23.03 8.44 6.67
N GLU A 227 -22.57 7.48 5.85
CA GLU A 227 -23.33 6.83 4.76
C GLU A 227 -23.92 5.47 5.19
#